data_AF-A0A412N477-F1
#
_entry.id   AF-A0A412N477-F1
#
_cell.length_a   1.000
_cell.length_b   1.000
_cell.length_c   1.000
_cell.angle_alpha   90.00
_cell.angle_beta   90.00
_cell.angle_gamma   90.00
#
_symmetry.space_group_name_H-M   'P 1'
#
loop_
_entity.id
_entity.type
_entity.pdbx_description
1 polymer ?
#
loop_
_entity_poly.entity_id
_entity_poly.type
_entity_poly.pdbx_seq_one_letter_code
_entity_poly.pdbx_strand_id
1 'polypeptide(L)'
;MYIAAFVAAFNENIINVALHDIMAAFSVSATTAQWLVSGYMIVTSIFTAIMAFLSGCFSTRKLLFFACGCLVAGEVLCLVAPTFTVLLPSRILQAAGSGILFPLMMNVVLSCAPREKLGLYLSLGGACITLGPAFGPVISGLMCTLFGWRAVFVVPLVGGVVVAAAAAKLVRNVGERSNTKLELVLSWR
;
A
#
# COMPACT_ATOMS: atom_id res chain seq x y z
N MET A 1 8.99 -3.63 -8.09
CA MET A 1 7.52 -3.73 -8.01
C MET A 1 7.06 -4.80 -7.03
N TYR A 2 7.54 -6.04 -7.13
CA TYR A 2 7.14 -7.12 -6.20
C TYR A 2 7.38 -6.78 -4.72
N ILE A 3 8.53 -6.23 -4.36
CA ILE A 3 8.82 -5.78 -2.99
C ILE A 3 7.82 -4.71 -2.54
N ALA A 4 7.45 -3.78 -3.42
CA ALA A 4 6.48 -2.73 -3.10
C ALA A 4 5.08 -3.31 -2.81
N ALA A 5 4.64 -4.28 -3.61
CA ALA A 5 3.39 -4.99 -3.39
C ALA A 5 3.43 -5.83 -2.10
N PHE A 6 4.55 -6.51 -1.82
CA PHE A 6 4.75 -7.22 -0.55
C PHE A 6 4.62 -6.27 0.65
N VAL A 7 5.31 -5.12 0.63
CA VAL A 7 5.26 -4.13 1.72
C VAL A 7 3.83 -3.60 1.92
N ALA A 8 3.10 -3.32 0.84
CA ALA A 8 1.70 -2.87 0.91
C ALA A 8 0.79 -3.93 1.56
N ALA A 9 0.90 -5.19 1.14
CA ALA A 9 0.09 -6.30 1.67
C ALA A 9 0.45 -6.64 3.12
N PHE A 10 1.73 -6.56 3.46
CA PHE A 10 2.22 -6.70 4.83
C PHE A 10 1.66 -5.59 5.73
N ASN A 11 1.71 -4.33 5.27
CA ASN A 11 1.19 -3.18 6.00
C ASN A 11 -0.30 -3.34 6.33
N GLU A 12 -1.11 -3.74 5.36
CA GLU A 12 -2.54 -3.96 5.55
C GLU A 12 -2.85 -4.87 6.73
N ASN A 13 -2.08 -5.96 6.89
CA ASN A 13 -2.37 -6.97 7.90
C ASN A 13 -1.72 -6.71 9.27
N ILE A 14 -0.56 -6.05 9.32
CA ILE A 14 0.28 -6.00 10.54
C ILE A 14 -0.44 -5.42 11.76
N ILE A 15 -1.44 -4.54 11.57
CA ILE A 15 -2.13 -3.87 12.68
C ILE A 15 -3.09 -4.78 13.45
N ASN A 16 -3.53 -5.91 12.86
CA ASN A 16 -4.57 -6.75 13.46
C ASN A 16 -4.18 -7.30 14.84
N VAL A 17 -2.91 -7.69 15.01
CA VAL A 17 -2.39 -8.19 16.31
C VAL A 17 -2.24 -7.05 17.33
N ALA A 18 -2.00 -5.82 16.87
CA ALA A 18 -1.83 -4.64 17.72
C ALA A 18 -3.15 -3.97 18.13
N LEU A 19 -4.30 -4.37 17.56
CA LEU A 19 -5.59 -3.72 17.83
C LEU A 19 -5.96 -3.73 19.31
N HIS A 20 -5.70 -4.82 20.02
CA HIS A 20 -5.99 -4.92 21.44
C HIS A 20 -5.17 -3.92 22.27
N ASP A 21 -3.88 -3.81 21.98
CA ASP A 21 -2.98 -2.87 22.66
C ASP A 21 -3.35 -1.41 22.33
N ILE A 22 -3.78 -1.13 21.09
CA ILE A 22 -4.25 0.20 20.66
C ILE A 22 -5.54 0.59 21.40
N MET A 23 -6.49 -0.35 21.55
CA MET A 23 -7.72 -0.12 22.33
C MET A 23 -7.40 0.29 23.77
N ALA A 24 -6.50 -0.46 24.42
CA ALA A 24 -6.07 -0.16 25.77
C ALA A 24 -5.29 1.16 25.87
N ALA A 25 -4.41 1.45 24.91
CA ALA A 25 -3.57 2.65 24.92
C ALA A 25 -4.36 3.96 24.74
N PHE A 26 -5.46 3.93 23.98
CA PHE A 26 -6.30 5.11 23.74
C PHE A 26 -7.65 5.08 24.44
N SER A 27 -7.94 4.03 25.23
CA SER A 27 -9.22 3.81 25.90
C SER A 27 -10.42 3.90 24.95
N VAL A 28 -10.28 3.31 23.75
CA VAL A 28 -11.33 3.31 22.71
C VAL A 28 -12.02 1.95 22.63
N SER A 29 -13.29 1.96 22.21
CA SER A 29 -14.06 0.73 22.00
C SER A 29 -13.51 -0.11 20.85
N ALA A 30 -13.82 -1.41 20.84
CA ALA A 30 -13.50 -2.29 19.72
C ALA A 30 -14.07 -1.81 18.38
N THR A 31 -15.32 -1.32 18.39
CA THR A 31 -15.96 -0.74 17.21
C THR A 31 -15.19 0.46 16.67
N THR A 32 -14.67 1.31 17.56
CA THR A 32 -13.84 2.46 17.18
C THR A 32 -12.50 1.99 16.61
N ALA A 33 -11.79 1.09 17.29
CA ALA A 33 -10.49 0.59 16.84
C ALA A 33 -10.56 -0.15 15.50
N GLN A 34 -11.66 -0.87 15.24
CA GLN A 34 -11.88 -1.61 14.00
C GLN A 34 -11.85 -0.72 12.74
N TRP A 35 -12.10 0.58 12.88
CA TRP A 35 -11.95 1.53 11.77
C TRP A 35 -10.53 1.61 11.21
N LEU A 36 -9.50 1.24 11.98
CA LEU A 36 -8.13 1.14 11.49
C LEU A 36 -7.93 0.04 10.44
N VAL A 37 -8.81 -0.97 10.44
CA VAL A 37 -8.82 -2.07 9.46
C VAL A 37 -9.86 -1.79 8.38
N SER A 38 -11.12 -1.61 8.76
CA SER A 38 -12.21 -1.42 7.79
C SER A 38 -12.04 -0.14 6.98
N GLY A 39 -11.65 0.96 7.63
CA GLY A 39 -11.38 2.23 6.94
C GLY A 39 -10.20 2.13 5.97
N TYR A 40 -9.16 1.36 6.35
CA TYR A 40 -8.04 1.08 5.46
C TYR A 40 -8.50 0.34 4.21
N MET A 41 -9.29 -0.73 4.35
CA MET A 41 -9.81 -1.52 3.22
C MET A 41 -10.73 -0.72 2.29
N ILE A 42 -11.56 0.16 2.85
CA ILE A 42 -12.42 1.05 2.05
C ILE A 42 -11.55 1.93 1.16
N VAL A 43 -10.52 2.56 1.73
CA VAL A 43 -9.67 3.50 1.00
C VAL A 43 -8.77 2.78 0.00
N THR A 44 -8.18 1.64 0.36
CA THR A 44 -7.42 0.83 -0.62
C THR A 44 -8.29 0.41 -1.80
N SER A 45 -9.54 0.03 -1.56
CA SER A 45 -10.50 -0.34 -2.61
C SER A 45 -10.82 0.84 -3.55
N ILE A 46 -11.06 2.03 -2.98
CA ILE A 46 -11.30 3.25 -3.75
C ILE A 46 -10.09 3.58 -4.65
N PHE A 47 -8.88 3.59 -4.09
CA PHE A 47 -7.67 3.89 -4.86
C PHE A 47 -7.35 2.81 -5.90
N THR A 48 -7.66 1.55 -5.61
CA THR A 48 -7.52 0.44 -6.58
C THR A 48 -8.46 0.66 -7.77
N ALA A 49 -9.71 1.04 -7.53
CA ALA A 49 -10.68 1.33 -8.59
C ALA A 49 -10.29 2.54 -9.46
N ILE A 50 -9.81 3.62 -8.83
CA ILE A 50 -9.39 4.85 -9.53
C ILE A 50 -8.05 4.64 -10.27
N MET A 51 -7.31 3.56 -9.99
CA MET A 51 -6.00 3.32 -10.58
C MET A 51 -6.02 3.26 -12.11
N ALA A 52 -7.11 2.79 -12.73
CA ALA A 52 -7.23 2.78 -14.19
C ALA A 52 -7.10 4.19 -14.78
N PHE A 53 -7.75 5.18 -14.14
CA PHE A 53 -7.62 6.59 -14.49
C PHE A 53 -6.23 7.13 -14.18
N LEU A 54 -5.71 6.86 -12.98
CA LEU A 54 -4.38 7.33 -12.56
C LEU A 54 -3.25 6.84 -13.48
N SER A 55 -3.34 5.58 -13.95
CA SER A 55 -2.37 4.97 -14.86
C SER A 55 -2.38 5.60 -16.25
N GLY A 56 -3.51 6.17 -16.68
CA GLY A 56 -3.62 6.93 -17.93
C GLY A 56 -3.07 8.35 -17.81
N CYS A 57 -3.18 8.98 -16.63
CA CYS A 57 -2.78 10.37 -16.42
C CYS A 57 -1.32 10.55 -15.96
N PHE A 58 -0.79 9.59 -15.19
CA PHE A 58 0.51 9.71 -14.55
C PHE A 58 1.44 8.57 -14.95
N SER A 59 2.75 8.85 -15.01
CA SER A 59 3.74 7.81 -15.27
C SER A 59 3.84 6.83 -14.09
N THR A 60 4.17 5.57 -14.38
CA THR A 60 4.45 4.53 -13.38
C THR A 60 5.39 5.01 -12.29
N ARG A 61 6.43 5.78 -12.67
CA ARG A 61 7.39 6.35 -11.73
C ARG A 61 6.73 7.33 -10.76
N LYS A 62 5.91 8.28 -11.26
CA LYS A 62 5.21 9.25 -10.42
C LYS A 62 4.24 8.56 -9.46
N LEU A 63 3.47 7.59 -9.96
CA LEU A 63 2.54 6.82 -9.13
C LEU A 63 3.25 6.02 -8.05
N LEU A 64 4.39 5.40 -8.36
CA LEU A 64 5.19 4.68 -7.38
C LEU A 64 5.69 5.61 -6.27
N PHE A 65 6.25 6.77 -6.62
CA PHE A 65 6.74 7.73 -5.63
C PHE A 65 5.62 8.33 -4.78
N PHE A 66 4.50 8.67 -5.41
CA PHE A 66 3.31 9.14 -4.69
C PHE A 66 2.84 8.08 -3.68
N ALA A 67 2.67 6.83 -4.13
CA ALA A 67 2.20 5.74 -3.29
C ALA A 67 3.17 5.44 -2.14
N CYS A 68 4.48 5.37 -2.42
CA CYS A 68 5.49 5.18 -1.36
C CYS A 68 5.54 6.38 -0.42
N GLY A 69 5.37 7.60 -0.93
CA GLY A 69 5.31 8.82 -0.12
C GLY A 69 4.13 8.82 0.85
N CYS A 70 2.93 8.48 0.37
CA CYS A 70 1.74 8.31 1.21
C CYS A 70 1.93 7.22 2.27
N LEU A 71 2.51 6.07 1.88
CA LEU A 71 2.78 4.97 2.80
C LEU A 71 3.77 5.41 3.89
N VAL A 72 4.94 5.93 3.51
CA VAL A 72 5.98 6.37 4.46
C VAL A 72 5.48 7.50 5.36
N ALA A 73 4.81 8.51 4.81
CA ALA A 73 4.27 9.62 5.60
C ALA A 73 3.21 9.13 6.59
N GLY A 74 2.30 8.26 6.15
CA GLY A 74 1.29 7.67 7.04
C GLY A 74 1.91 6.84 8.17
N GLU A 75 2.92 6.01 7.86
CA GLU A 75 3.63 5.22 8.87
C GLU A 75 4.36 6.10 9.90
N VAL A 76 5.04 7.17 9.47
CA VAL A 76 5.70 8.12 10.38
C VAL A 76 4.67 8.77 11.30
N LEU A 77 3.54 9.22 10.75
CA LEU A 77 2.48 9.86 11.52
C LEU A 77 1.82 8.88 12.50
N CYS A 78 1.61 7.61 12.10
CA CYS A 78 1.10 6.56 12.99
C CYS A 78 2.08 6.27 14.13
N LEU A 79 3.38 6.20 13.84
CA LEU A 79 4.42 5.93 14.83
C LEU A 79 4.43 6.98 15.95
N VAL A 80 4.21 8.24 15.61
CA VAL A 80 4.20 9.37 16.57
C VAL A 80 2.81 9.79 17.03
N ALA A 81 1.75 9.09 16.62
CA ALA A 81 0.38 9.50 16.87
C ALA A 81 0.08 9.57 18.38
N PRO A 82 -0.28 10.74 18.95
CA PRO A 82 -0.55 10.86 20.38
C PRO A 82 -1.97 10.45 20.76
N THR A 83 -2.89 10.38 19.79
CA THR A 83 -4.32 10.06 20.00
C THR A 83 -4.86 9.23 18.85
N PHE A 84 -5.98 8.53 19.10
CA PHE A 84 -6.68 7.77 18.06
C PHE A 84 -7.14 8.65 16.88
N THR A 85 -7.56 9.88 17.15
CA THR A 85 -7.98 10.86 16.13
C THR A 85 -6.85 11.27 15.19
N VAL A 86 -5.59 11.13 15.60
CA VAL A 86 -4.43 11.31 14.72
C VAL A 86 -4.05 10.00 14.04
N LEU A 87 -4.13 8.88 14.76
CA LEU A 87 -3.77 7.56 14.26
C LEU A 87 -4.64 7.15 13.06
N LEU A 88 -5.96 7.32 13.15
CA LEU A 88 -6.89 6.88 12.11
C LEU A 88 -6.67 7.61 10.77
N PRO A 89 -6.65 8.95 10.69
CA PRO A 89 -6.34 9.65 9.43
C PRO A 89 -4.95 9.30 8.88
N SER A 90 -3.96 9.09 9.75
CA SER A 90 -2.62 8.65 9.35
C SER A 90 -2.67 7.28 8.68
N ARG A 91 -3.46 6.36 9.25
CA ARG A 91 -3.74 5.03 8.70
C ARG A 91 -4.49 5.11 7.35
N ILE A 92 -5.37 6.07 7.18
CA ILE A 92 -6.05 6.33 5.89
C ILE A 92 -5.07 6.86 4.83
N LEU A 93 -4.12 7.72 5.21
CA LEU A 93 -3.10 8.23 4.28
C LEU A 93 -2.25 7.11 3.70
N GLN A 94 -1.78 6.17 4.53
CA GLN A 94 -1.02 5.02 4.04
C GLN A 94 -1.88 4.04 3.21
N ALA A 95 -3.18 3.92 3.50
CA ALA A 95 -4.11 3.10 2.71
C ALA A 95 -4.19 3.56 1.25
N ALA A 96 -4.18 4.88 1.01
CA ALA A 96 -4.14 5.44 -0.34
C ALA A 96 -2.91 4.97 -1.12
N GLY A 97 -1.74 4.91 -0.46
CA GLY A 97 -0.52 4.39 -1.06
C GLY A 97 -0.63 2.91 -1.41
N SER A 98 -1.06 2.07 -0.47
CA SER A 98 -1.20 0.63 -0.71
C SER A 98 -2.19 0.29 -1.82
N GLY A 99 -3.32 1.01 -1.90
CA GLY A 99 -4.32 0.83 -2.96
C GLY A 99 -3.79 1.11 -4.37
N ILE A 100 -2.73 1.89 -4.51
CA ILE A 100 -2.06 2.14 -5.80
C ILE A 100 -1.03 1.05 -6.10
N LEU A 101 -0.30 0.54 -5.09
CA LEU A 101 0.84 -0.34 -5.30
C LEU A 101 0.48 -1.70 -5.91
N PHE A 102 -0.66 -2.29 -5.53
CA PHE A 102 -1.11 -3.57 -6.11
C PHE A 102 -1.41 -3.48 -7.62
N PRO A 103 -2.32 -2.61 -8.08
CA PRO A 103 -2.61 -2.47 -9.50
C PRO A 103 -1.43 -1.91 -10.29
N LEU A 104 -0.58 -1.06 -9.69
CA LEU A 104 0.64 -0.57 -10.35
C LEU A 104 1.61 -1.72 -10.67
N MET A 105 1.80 -2.65 -9.73
CA MET A 105 2.66 -3.81 -9.94
C MET A 105 2.08 -4.73 -11.03
N MET A 106 0.75 -4.95 -11.04
CA MET A 106 0.07 -5.69 -12.10
C MET A 106 0.27 -5.04 -13.48
N ASN A 107 0.07 -3.72 -13.60
CA ASN A 107 0.26 -2.98 -14.85
C ASN A 107 1.68 -3.08 -15.40
N VAL A 108 2.68 -2.98 -14.52
CA VAL A 108 4.09 -3.11 -14.90
C VAL A 108 4.41 -4.52 -15.37
N VAL A 109 3.91 -5.54 -14.69
CA VAL A 109 4.09 -6.94 -15.11
C VAL A 109 3.45 -7.16 -16.48
N LEU A 110 2.20 -6.71 -16.68
CA LEU A 110 1.51 -6.84 -17.97
C LEU A 110 2.23 -6.14 -19.12
N SER A 111 2.91 -5.02 -18.82
CA SER A 111 3.59 -4.21 -19.84
C SER A 111 5.02 -4.70 -20.15
N CYS A 112 5.71 -5.31 -19.19
CA CYS A 112 7.13 -5.69 -19.33
C CYS A 112 7.36 -7.20 -19.48
N ALA A 113 6.41 -8.05 -19.09
CA ALA A 113 6.58 -9.49 -19.16
C ALA A 113 6.38 -10.03 -20.60
N PRO A 114 7.21 -10.99 -21.05
CA PRO A 114 6.94 -11.74 -22.28
C PRO A 114 5.60 -12.45 -22.21
N ARG A 115 4.83 -12.46 -23.31
CA ARG A 115 3.46 -12.99 -23.35
C ARG A 115 3.42 -14.47 -22.95
N GLU A 116 4.45 -15.23 -23.32
CA GLU A 116 4.57 -16.68 -23.07
C GLU A 116 4.81 -17.00 -21.60
N LYS A 117 5.36 -16.05 -20.83
CA LYS A 117 5.69 -16.20 -19.40
C LYS A 117 4.85 -15.29 -18.51
N LEU A 118 3.83 -14.63 -19.06
CA LEU A 118 3.03 -13.65 -18.32
C LEU A 118 2.41 -14.27 -17.06
N GLY A 119 1.88 -15.49 -17.16
CA GLY A 119 1.33 -16.21 -16.02
C GLY A 119 2.35 -16.45 -14.89
N LEU A 120 3.62 -16.69 -15.23
CA LEU A 120 4.71 -16.85 -14.24
C LEU A 120 5.02 -15.53 -13.52
N TYR A 121 5.12 -14.42 -14.25
CA TYR A 121 5.42 -13.12 -13.62
C TYR A 121 4.24 -12.61 -12.78
N LEU A 122 3.00 -12.89 -13.20
CA LEU A 122 1.81 -12.61 -12.40
C LEU A 122 1.74 -13.50 -11.15
N SER A 123 2.05 -14.80 -11.27
CA SER A 123 2.03 -15.71 -10.11
C SER A 123 3.11 -15.38 -9.09
N LEU A 124 4.31 -14.96 -9.52
CA LEU A 124 5.35 -14.43 -8.63
C LEU A 124 4.88 -13.17 -7.89
N GLY A 125 4.21 -12.25 -8.61
CA GLY A 125 3.61 -11.07 -7.98
C GLY A 125 2.52 -11.42 -6.97
N GLY A 126 1.63 -12.34 -7.33
CA GLY A 126 0.60 -12.87 -6.44
C GLY A 126 1.18 -13.53 -5.20
N ALA A 127 2.23 -14.35 -5.35
CA ALA A 127 2.93 -14.97 -4.24
C ALA A 127 3.48 -13.92 -3.26
N CYS A 128 4.11 -12.85 -3.77
CA CYS A 128 4.57 -11.75 -2.92
C CYS A 128 3.42 -11.05 -2.17
N ILE A 129 2.25 -10.86 -2.80
CA ILE A 129 1.08 -10.28 -2.13
C ILE A 129 0.58 -11.19 -1.02
N THR A 130 0.42 -12.50 -1.28
CA THR A 130 -0.09 -13.45 -0.29
C THR A 130 0.90 -13.68 0.87
N LEU A 131 2.20 -13.59 0.61
CA LEU A 131 3.22 -13.68 1.66
C LEU A 131 3.17 -12.51 2.64
N GLY A 132 2.75 -11.32 2.21
CA GLY A 132 2.64 -10.14 3.09
C GLY A 132 1.80 -10.43 4.34
N PRO A 133 0.51 -10.78 4.20
CA PRO A 133 -0.36 -11.13 5.32
C PRO A 133 0.12 -12.37 6.10
N ALA A 134 0.76 -13.34 5.44
CA ALA A 134 1.26 -14.53 6.12
C ALA A 134 2.33 -14.20 7.19
N PHE A 135 3.20 -13.22 6.92
CA PHE A 135 4.20 -12.76 7.88
C PHE A 135 3.66 -11.70 8.86
N GLY A 136 2.52 -11.08 8.57
CA GLY A 136 1.93 -10.00 9.36
C GLY A 136 1.81 -10.34 10.85
N PRO A 137 1.08 -11.41 11.24
CA PRO A 137 0.86 -11.75 12.64
C PRO A 137 2.14 -12.11 13.41
N VAL A 138 3.06 -12.85 12.77
CA VAL A 138 4.31 -13.29 13.41
C VAL A 138 5.20 -12.09 13.74
N ILE A 139 5.40 -11.20 12.77
CA ILE A 139 6.24 -10.02 12.96
C ILE A 139 5.55 -9.03 13.91
N SER A 140 4.25 -8.80 13.74
CA SER A 140 3.48 -7.90 14.61
C SER A 140 3.49 -8.35 16.07
N GLY A 141 3.25 -9.65 16.33
CA GLY A 141 3.29 -10.20 17.69
C GLY A 141 4.65 -10.04 18.35
N LEU A 142 5.74 -10.30 17.62
CA LEU A 142 7.11 -10.09 18.13
C LEU A 142 7.37 -8.60 18.44
N MET A 143 6.92 -7.70 17.56
CA MET A 143 7.07 -6.25 17.76
C MET A 143 6.27 -5.74 18.97
N CYS A 144 5.00 -6.13 19.08
CA CYS A 144 4.14 -5.72 20.19
C CYS A 144 4.67 -6.22 21.54
N THR A 145 5.12 -7.48 21.61
CA THR A 145 5.61 -8.09 22.86
C THR A 145 6.93 -7.49 23.34
N LEU A 146 7.84 -7.13 22.44
CA LEU A 146 9.18 -6.63 22.81
C LEU A 146 9.26 -5.10 22.91
N PHE A 147 8.52 -4.38 22.05
CA PHE A 147 8.69 -2.93 21.85
C PHE A 147 7.37 -2.15 21.93
N GLY A 148 6.25 -2.83 22.16
CA GLY A 148 4.91 -2.25 22.22
C GLY A 148 4.28 -2.03 20.84
N TRP A 149 2.99 -1.70 20.83
CA TRP A 149 2.17 -1.62 19.62
C TRP A 149 2.67 -0.63 18.56
N ARG A 150 3.38 0.43 18.97
CA ARG A 150 3.92 1.42 18.02
C ARG A 150 5.01 0.84 17.11
N ALA A 151 5.71 -0.20 17.54
CA ALA A 151 6.79 -0.79 16.77
C ALA A 151 6.30 -1.45 15.46
N VAL A 152 5.00 -1.80 15.37
CA VAL A 152 4.43 -2.40 14.15
C VAL A 152 4.50 -1.48 12.92
N PHE A 153 4.57 -0.16 13.12
CA PHE A 153 4.70 0.81 12.03
C PHE A 153 6.13 0.93 11.48
N VAL A 154 7.14 0.48 12.25
CA VAL A 154 8.55 0.60 11.85
C VAL A 154 8.88 -0.31 10.67
N VAL A 155 8.36 -1.53 10.65
CA VAL A 155 8.71 -2.51 9.61
C VAL A 155 8.18 -2.08 8.23
N PRO A 156 6.88 -1.71 8.06
CA PRO A 156 6.39 -1.17 6.81
C PRO A 156 7.04 0.16 6.44
N LEU A 157 7.37 1.01 7.42
CA LEU A 157 8.09 2.26 7.20
C LEU A 157 9.44 2.03 6.53
N VAL A 158 10.28 1.16 7.11
CA VAL A 158 11.58 0.79 6.55
C VAL A 158 11.41 0.18 5.16
N GLY A 159 10.45 -0.72 4.99
CA GLY A 159 10.11 -1.31 3.69
C GLY A 159 9.77 -0.25 2.64
N GLY A 160 8.91 0.71 2.97
CA GLY A 160 8.51 1.81 2.10
C GLY A 160 9.67 2.71 1.70
N VAL A 161 10.54 3.05 2.65
CA VAL A 161 11.75 3.86 2.39
C VAL A 161 12.71 3.11 1.48
N VAL A 162 12.97 1.82 1.73
CA VAL A 162 13.84 0.99 0.89
C VAL A 162 13.29 0.89 -0.54
N VAL A 163 11.98 0.67 -0.69
CA VAL A 163 11.32 0.64 -2.01
C VAL A 163 11.46 1.99 -2.72
N ALA A 164 11.22 3.11 -2.04
CA ALA A 164 11.35 4.45 -2.63
C ALA A 164 12.80 4.75 -3.05
N ALA A 165 13.78 4.40 -2.21
CA ALA A 165 15.20 4.57 -2.50
C ALA A 165 15.65 3.70 -3.69
N ALA A 166 15.23 2.44 -3.73
CA ALA A 166 15.48 1.53 -4.85
C ALA A 166 14.84 2.05 -6.14
N ALA A 167 13.60 2.54 -6.06
CA ALA A 167 12.88 3.13 -7.19
C ALA A 167 13.59 4.35 -7.77
N ALA A 168 14.20 5.19 -6.94
CA ALA A 168 14.93 6.38 -7.39
C ALA A 168 16.13 6.04 -8.28
N LYS A 169 16.80 4.92 -8.00
CA LYS A 169 17.96 4.45 -8.76
C LYS A 169 17.56 3.60 -9.98
N LEU A 170 16.58 2.73 -9.83
CA LEU A 170 16.26 1.68 -10.80
C LEU A 170 15.16 2.07 -11.79
N VAL A 171 14.20 2.91 -11.40
CA VAL A 171 13.07 3.29 -12.26
C VAL A 171 13.46 4.50 -13.10
N ARG A 172 14.10 4.26 -14.25
CA ARG A 172 14.12 5.24 -15.35
C ARG A 172 12.70 5.31 -15.94
N ASN A 173 12.26 6.51 -16.36
CA ASN A 173 10.93 6.65 -16.98
C ASN A 173 10.88 5.77 -18.23
N VAL A 174 10.18 4.64 -18.17
CA VAL A 174 9.85 3.81 -19.33
C VAL A 174 8.39 4.09 -19.67
N GLY A 175 8.13 4.65 -20.87
CA GLY A 175 6.78 4.81 -21.42
C GLY A 175 6.53 6.14 -22.12
N GLU A 176 6.35 6.09 -23.44
CA GLU A 176 5.78 7.17 -24.25
C GLU A 176 4.34 7.49 -23.82
N ARG A 177 3.97 8.76 -23.97
CA ARG A 177 2.72 9.35 -23.49
C ARG A 177 1.55 8.92 -24.38
N SER A 178 0.59 8.15 -23.85
CA SER A 178 -0.76 8.20 -24.41
C SER A 178 -1.44 9.45 -23.86
N ASN A 179 -1.55 10.46 -24.71
CA ASN A 179 -2.27 11.70 -24.44
C ASN A 179 -3.77 11.37 -24.53
N THR A 180 -4.29 10.60 -23.57
CA THR A 180 -5.71 10.23 -23.54
C THR A 180 -6.51 11.48 -23.16
N LYS A 181 -6.81 12.30 -24.17
CA LYS A 181 -7.97 13.20 -24.12
C LYS A 181 -9.16 12.31 -23.78
N LEU A 182 -9.97 12.74 -22.81
CA LEU A 182 -11.30 12.19 -22.56
C LEU A 182 -12.10 12.31 -23.86
N GLU A 183 -12.01 11.33 -24.73
CA GLU A 183 -13.00 11.14 -25.79
C GLU A 183 -14.28 10.70 -25.08
N LEU A 184 -15.09 11.71 -24.75
CA LEU A 184 -16.51 11.57 -24.48
C LEU A 184 -17.08 10.63 -25.53
N VAL A 185 -17.52 9.46 -25.07
CA VAL A 185 -18.28 8.48 -25.84
C VAL A 185 -19.54 9.15 -26.37
N LEU A 186 -19.40 9.78 -27.54
CA LEU A 186 -20.47 10.19 -28.43
C LEU A 186 -20.31 9.37 -29.72
N SER A 187 -20.57 8.07 -29.62
CA SER A 187 -20.82 7.23 -30.78
C SER A 187 -22.12 6.45 -30.58
N TRP A 188 -23.23 7.20 -30.54
CA TRP A 188 -24.52 6.70 -31.01
C TRP A 188 -24.55 6.88 -32.53
N ARG A 189 -24.20 5.84 -33.28
CA ARG A 189 -24.69 5.58 -34.64
C ARG A 189 -24.82 4.09 -34.83
#